data_AF-A0A651HQK6-F1
#
_entry.id   AF-A0A651HQK6-F1
#
_cell.length_a   1.000
_cell.length_b   1.000
_cell.length_c   1.000
_cell.angle_alpha   90.00
_cell.angle_beta   90.00
_cell.angle_gamma   90.00
#
_symmetry.space_group_name_H-M   'P 1'
#
loop_
_entity.id
_entity.type
_entity.pdbx_description
1 polymer ?
#
loop_
_entity_poly.entity_id
_entity_poly.type
_entity_poly.pdbx_seq_one_letter_code
_entity_poly.pdbx_strand_id
1 'polypeptide(L)'
;MRPSSVRASTIGRSLIRRFSPPASLLPLFLVPALVGLAGCAGDTDGPPGSAAESRPAENPAPLPDPVDPEAPDARERMLARAAALELDTPYEVPPGDPLHHHTAGFAKILCSNVFIAGLDPAFAAEHLGYFPSPREHRVHVTDTLVDFQRQAVHLTLPDGVVRTAKRYGSQGCVTLPMGQDSVRFTPVVIEPRTPDPATTPWPMGDVLPDEPFAADVDMEKVAAAVEAAFADPEGRTAAFLVTHRGRIIGERYGEGIDLHTPLESWSMGKSLVGTLMGVLIQQGEYDLWEPAPVPQWQSPGDPRQEIRIGDIMRMSSGLRFRAPQDPDFDPDEGYPDHLYIYTGGVDSAEWVATRPLQWPPNTVGRYRNSDPGLISYLVRLAVERRGENHLEFPQRHLFDRLGMRHSFLEPDPYGNLLLQGYEMVSARDWARLGNLYLNDGVWEGERILPEGFVEYAAALAPAWEADGRYTYGGAFFWVNGNGSLPIPTSAYRMAGAGGQSTHIIPSHDLVVVRLGHYSGAGPGGRDLRRALELLVEAVPGPEPEGSAGRSGP
;
A
#
# COMPACT_ATOMS: atom_id res chain seq x y z
N MET A 1 39.14 16.84 63.71
CA MET A 1 39.13 15.57 64.47
C MET A 1 39.89 14.51 63.69
N ARG A 2 40.28 13.37 64.29
CA ARG A 2 41.17 12.37 63.63
C ARG A 2 40.41 11.37 62.75
N PRO A 3 41.04 10.80 61.70
CA PRO A 3 40.51 9.68 60.91
C PRO A 3 40.98 8.30 61.40
N SER A 4 40.11 7.27 61.30
CA SER A 4 40.44 5.84 61.52
C SER A 4 39.23 4.91 61.24
N SER A 5 39.33 3.62 60.86
CA SER A 5 40.17 2.92 59.85
C SER A 5 40.00 1.38 59.96
N VAL A 6 40.27 0.64 58.86
CA VAL A 6 40.91 -0.71 58.86
C VAL A 6 40.06 -1.98 59.24
N ARG A 7 39.92 -2.88 58.23
CA ARG A 7 39.89 -4.38 58.27
C ARG A 7 38.74 -5.11 59.03
N ALA A 8 38.54 -6.43 58.89
CA ALA A 8 38.61 -7.39 57.74
C ALA A 8 38.15 -8.79 58.21
N SER A 9 37.68 -9.67 57.30
CA SER A 9 37.67 -11.17 57.37
C SER A 9 37.15 -11.87 58.65
N THR A 10 36.29 -12.89 58.59
CA THR A 10 36.67 -14.24 58.08
C THR A 10 35.46 -15.20 57.95
N ILE A 11 35.54 -16.05 56.93
CA ILE A 11 34.86 -17.33 56.63
C ILE A 11 34.17 -18.08 57.80
N GLY A 12 32.98 -18.62 57.52
CA GLY A 12 32.39 -19.79 58.20
C GLY A 12 31.60 -20.68 57.22
N ARG A 13 31.74 -22.02 57.29
CA ARG A 13 31.09 -22.99 56.38
C ARG A 13 30.27 -24.06 57.14
N SER A 14 29.00 -24.24 56.77
CA SER A 14 28.22 -25.50 56.83
C SER A 14 26.87 -25.25 56.15
N LEU A 15 26.29 -25.98 55.18
CA LEU A 15 26.50 -27.30 54.56
C LEU A 15 25.79 -28.50 55.23
N ILE A 16 24.53 -28.75 54.83
CA ILE A 16 23.79 -30.04 54.86
C ILE A 16 22.57 -29.89 53.90
N ARG A 17 22.60 -30.53 52.72
CA ARG A 17 21.79 -31.71 52.29
C ARG A 17 20.26 -31.51 52.36
N ARG A 18 19.58 -31.34 51.21
CA ARG A 18 19.04 -32.38 50.27
C ARG A 18 17.80 -33.13 50.79
N PHE A 19 16.67 -33.10 50.05
CA PHE A 19 15.77 -34.25 49.88
C PHE A 19 14.84 -34.15 48.64
N SER A 20 14.76 -35.24 47.88
CA SER A 20 13.84 -35.58 46.76
C SER A 20 14.22 -36.98 46.24
N PRO A 21 13.35 -37.78 45.59
CA PRO A 21 11.88 -37.83 45.57
C PRO A 21 11.39 -39.11 46.31
N PRO A 22 10.30 -39.79 45.90
CA PRO A 22 10.43 -40.87 44.88
C PRO A 22 9.25 -40.97 43.88
N ALA A 23 9.25 -42.01 43.04
CA ALA A 23 8.23 -42.35 42.02
C ALA A 23 8.00 -43.88 41.93
N SER A 24 7.25 -44.35 40.91
CA SER A 24 6.95 -45.78 40.54
C SER A 24 5.73 -46.43 41.25
N LEU A 25 4.95 -47.37 40.65
CA LEU A 25 4.93 -47.95 39.29
C LEU A 25 3.53 -48.57 38.91
N LEU A 26 3.41 -49.08 37.67
CA LEU A 26 2.32 -49.81 36.96
C LEU A 26 1.86 -51.14 37.66
N PRO A 27 0.86 -51.96 37.16
CA PRO A 27 0.28 -52.13 35.80
C PRO A 27 -1.30 -52.26 35.78
N LEU A 28 -2.10 -52.93 34.90
CA LEU A 28 -1.94 -53.89 33.76
C LEU A 28 -3.25 -54.05 32.90
N PHE A 29 -3.16 -54.12 31.55
CA PHE A 29 -3.98 -54.93 30.57
C PHE A 29 -5.53 -54.72 30.45
N LEU A 30 -6.30 -55.19 29.45
CA LEU A 30 -6.24 -55.51 27.97
C LEU A 30 -7.74 -55.74 27.54
N VAL A 31 -8.28 -56.02 26.34
CA VAL A 31 -7.92 -56.57 24.99
C VAL A 31 -8.85 -55.90 23.90
N PRO A 32 -8.97 -56.31 22.60
CA PRO A 32 -9.51 -55.46 21.51
C PRO A 32 -10.91 -55.86 20.96
N ALA A 33 -11.36 -55.18 19.89
CA ALA A 33 -12.42 -55.61 18.97
C ALA A 33 -11.89 -55.65 17.51
N LEU A 34 -12.35 -56.62 16.70
CA LEU A 34 -11.81 -56.91 15.36
C LEU A 34 -12.91 -57.50 14.47
N VAL A 35 -13.28 -56.78 13.40
CA VAL A 35 -14.08 -57.32 12.28
C VAL A 35 -13.55 -56.72 10.98
N GLY A 36 -13.39 -57.55 9.97
CA GLY A 36 -13.19 -57.14 8.58
C GLY A 36 -13.89 -58.14 7.66
N LEU A 37 -14.03 -57.81 6.38
CA LEU A 37 -14.45 -58.75 5.35
C LEU A 37 -14.01 -58.25 3.96
N ALA A 38 -13.58 -59.17 3.11
CA ALA A 38 -13.48 -58.95 1.68
C ALA A 38 -14.70 -59.62 1.00
N GLY A 39 -15.14 -59.07 -0.13
CA GLY A 39 -16.25 -59.59 -0.92
C GLY A 39 -16.23 -58.97 -2.31
N CYS A 40 -16.53 -59.75 -3.34
CA CYS A 40 -16.20 -59.42 -4.73
C CYS A 40 -17.41 -59.41 -5.68
N ALA A 41 -17.19 -58.78 -6.84
CA ALA A 41 -17.85 -59.00 -8.12
C ALA A 41 -19.31 -58.50 -8.31
N GLY A 42 -19.58 -58.05 -9.54
CA GLY A 42 -20.84 -57.44 -9.96
C GLY A 42 -20.67 -56.69 -11.29
N ASP A 43 -20.31 -57.41 -12.36
CA ASP A 43 -20.16 -56.83 -13.70
C ASP A 43 -21.52 -56.43 -14.31
N THR A 44 -21.56 -55.36 -15.12
CA THR A 44 -21.77 -55.44 -16.59
C THR A 44 -21.87 -54.07 -17.28
N ASP A 45 -21.31 -54.01 -18.50
CA ASP A 45 -21.69 -53.24 -19.70
C ASP A 45 -21.94 -51.71 -19.70
N GLY A 46 -21.33 -51.02 -20.68
CA GLY A 46 -21.83 -49.76 -21.26
C GLY A 46 -20.84 -48.59 -21.31
N PRO A 47 -20.28 -48.23 -22.49
CA PRO A 47 -19.36 -47.09 -22.62
C PRO A 47 -20.06 -45.79 -23.01
N PRO A 48 -19.46 -44.64 -22.69
CA PRO A 48 -19.52 -43.45 -23.54
C PRO A 48 -18.13 -43.06 -24.05
N GLY A 49 -18.02 -42.85 -25.36
CA GLY A 49 -16.85 -42.24 -25.96
C GLY A 49 -17.15 -40.82 -26.44
N SER A 50 -16.45 -39.84 -25.88
CA SER A 50 -16.06 -38.60 -26.58
C SER A 50 -15.05 -37.83 -25.73
N ALA A 51 -13.94 -37.42 -26.34
CA ALA A 51 -13.00 -36.51 -25.68
C ALA A 51 -13.55 -35.08 -25.77
N ALA A 52 -13.97 -34.53 -24.64
CA ALA A 52 -14.12 -33.09 -24.50
C ALA A 52 -12.71 -32.52 -24.23
N GLU A 53 -12.07 -31.99 -25.28
CA GLU A 53 -10.80 -31.29 -25.13
C GLU A 53 -11.01 -30.05 -24.27
N SER A 54 -10.48 -30.09 -23.04
CA SER A 54 -10.41 -28.92 -22.17
C SER A 54 -9.45 -27.92 -22.81
N ARG A 55 -9.98 -26.93 -23.54
CA ARG A 55 -9.20 -25.75 -23.95
C ARG A 55 -8.52 -25.19 -22.69
N PRO A 56 -7.19 -24.93 -22.70
CA PRO A 56 -6.57 -24.21 -21.61
C PRO A 56 -7.26 -22.86 -21.48
N ALA A 57 -7.44 -22.38 -20.24
CA ALA A 57 -7.93 -21.04 -20.02
C ALA A 57 -6.98 -20.05 -20.70
N GLU A 58 -7.52 -19.25 -21.62
CA GLU A 58 -6.74 -18.20 -22.28
C GLU A 58 -6.30 -17.18 -21.22
N ASN A 59 -5.00 -16.89 -21.16
CA ASN A 59 -4.47 -15.95 -20.19
C ASN A 59 -5.22 -14.61 -20.33
N PRO A 60 -5.83 -14.07 -19.26
CA PRO A 60 -6.23 -12.69 -19.28
C PRO A 60 -4.94 -11.86 -19.48
N ALA A 61 -4.93 -11.02 -20.52
CA ALA A 61 -3.90 -9.99 -20.66
C ALA A 61 -3.83 -9.17 -19.35
N PRO A 62 -2.66 -8.60 -18.99
CA PRO A 62 -2.51 -7.84 -17.75
C PRO A 62 -3.61 -6.80 -17.65
N LEU A 63 -4.56 -7.04 -16.72
CA LEU A 63 -5.68 -6.14 -16.51
C LEU A 63 -5.09 -4.78 -16.09
N PRO A 64 -5.54 -3.67 -16.70
CA PRO A 64 -5.03 -2.37 -16.33
C PRO A 64 -5.29 -2.10 -14.85
N ASP A 65 -4.37 -1.38 -14.22
CA ASP A 65 -4.60 -0.69 -12.96
C ASP A 65 -5.88 0.18 -13.05
N PRO A 66 -6.45 0.66 -11.92
CA PRO A 66 -7.65 1.50 -11.91
C PRO A 66 -7.41 2.95 -12.42
N VAL A 67 -6.63 3.07 -13.50
CA VAL A 67 -6.59 4.19 -14.43
C VAL A 67 -7.86 4.09 -15.30
N ASP A 68 -8.74 5.07 -15.20
CA ASP A 68 -9.92 5.14 -16.06
C ASP A 68 -9.47 5.31 -17.52
N PRO A 69 -10.09 4.58 -18.48
CA PRO A 69 -9.55 4.48 -19.83
C PRO A 69 -9.49 5.85 -20.50
N GLU A 70 -8.26 6.31 -20.79
CA GLU A 70 -8.00 7.57 -21.45
C GLU A 70 -8.71 7.61 -22.81
N ALA A 71 -9.29 8.76 -23.15
CA ALA A 71 -9.84 8.96 -24.48
C ALA A 71 -8.71 8.80 -25.53
N PRO A 72 -8.93 8.13 -26.68
CA PRO A 72 -7.86 7.83 -27.63
C PRO A 72 -7.06 9.06 -28.08
N ASP A 73 -7.72 10.20 -28.22
CA ASP A 73 -7.14 11.48 -28.57
C ASP A 73 -6.23 12.06 -27.47
N ALA A 74 -6.52 11.79 -26.18
CA ALA A 74 -5.65 12.15 -25.06
C ALA A 74 -4.38 11.30 -25.03
N ARG A 75 -4.48 9.98 -25.27
CA ARG A 75 -3.31 9.10 -25.40
C ARG A 75 -2.41 9.54 -26.58
N GLU A 76 -3.00 9.88 -27.72
CA GLU A 76 -2.26 10.40 -28.88
C GLU A 76 -1.60 11.76 -28.59
N ARG A 77 -2.30 12.69 -27.92
CA ARG A 77 -1.72 13.97 -27.48
C ARG A 77 -0.56 13.79 -26.50
N MET A 78 -0.71 12.91 -25.50
CA MET A 78 0.35 12.61 -24.52
C MET A 78 1.60 12.07 -25.23
N LEU A 79 1.44 11.09 -26.11
CA LEU A 79 2.56 10.49 -26.84
C LEU A 79 3.26 11.51 -27.75
N ALA A 80 2.49 12.31 -28.50
CA ALA A 80 3.04 13.38 -29.34
C ALA A 80 3.76 14.46 -28.51
N ARG A 81 3.22 14.82 -27.34
CA ARG A 81 3.80 15.78 -26.40
C ARG A 81 5.11 15.26 -25.79
N ALA A 82 5.13 14.00 -25.35
CA ALA A 82 6.32 13.36 -24.81
C ALA A 82 7.44 13.28 -25.86
N ALA A 83 7.14 12.80 -27.07
CA ALA A 83 8.10 12.72 -28.17
C ALA A 83 8.65 14.09 -28.60
N ALA A 84 7.86 15.16 -28.50
CA ALA A 84 8.28 16.52 -28.82
C ALA A 84 9.13 17.21 -27.73
N LEU A 85 9.21 16.62 -26.53
CA LEU A 85 9.94 17.14 -25.37
C LEU A 85 11.09 16.22 -24.91
N GLU A 86 11.25 15.07 -25.56
CA GLU A 86 12.25 14.03 -25.24
C GLU A 86 13.67 14.60 -25.30
N LEU A 87 14.41 14.43 -24.20
CA LEU A 87 15.81 14.83 -24.07
C LEU A 87 16.73 13.65 -24.45
N ASP A 88 17.78 13.94 -25.21
CA ASP A 88 18.83 12.96 -25.57
C ASP A 88 19.65 12.58 -24.33
N THR A 89 19.17 11.56 -23.61
CA THR A 89 19.77 11.02 -22.39
C THR A 89 19.71 9.49 -22.41
N PRO A 90 20.75 8.80 -21.92
CA PRO A 90 20.79 7.34 -21.98
C PRO A 90 19.77 6.69 -21.04
N TYR A 91 19.14 5.61 -21.49
CA TYR A 91 18.49 4.66 -20.60
C TYR A 91 19.52 3.60 -20.14
N GLU A 92 19.48 3.27 -18.85
CA GLU A 92 20.22 2.14 -18.26
C GLU A 92 19.19 1.11 -17.81
N VAL A 93 19.19 -0.07 -18.46
CA VAL A 93 18.28 -1.17 -18.11
C VAL A 93 18.62 -1.71 -16.71
N PRO A 94 17.65 -1.84 -15.79
CA PRO A 94 17.78 -2.55 -14.53
C PRO A 94 18.49 -3.92 -14.67
N PRO A 95 19.61 -4.15 -13.97
CA PRO A 95 20.39 -5.37 -14.13
C PRO A 95 19.80 -6.57 -13.36
N GLY A 96 20.14 -7.77 -13.82
CA GLY A 96 19.70 -9.04 -13.26
C GLY A 96 18.65 -9.75 -14.11
N ASP A 97 18.22 -10.92 -13.66
CA ASP A 97 17.27 -11.75 -14.39
C ASP A 97 15.80 -11.36 -14.04
N PRO A 98 14.92 -11.13 -15.04
CA PRO A 98 13.51 -10.80 -14.80
C PRO A 98 12.74 -11.80 -13.93
N LEU A 99 13.03 -13.10 -14.05
CA LEU A 99 12.39 -14.14 -13.26
C LEU A 99 12.89 -14.10 -11.80
N HIS A 100 14.19 -13.85 -11.57
CA HIS A 100 14.71 -13.65 -10.22
C HIS A 100 14.00 -12.47 -9.52
N HIS A 101 13.76 -11.38 -10.26
CA HIS A 101 13.05 -10.21 -9.77
C HIS A 101 11.57 -10.50 -9.50
N HIS A 102 10.83 -11.10 -10.44
CA HIS A 102 9.43 -11.47 -10.20
C HIS A 102 9.26 -12.47 -9.05
N THR A 103 10.19 -13.42 -8.86
CA THR A 103 10.16 -14.34 -7.72
C THR A 103 10.53 -13.63 -6.40
N ALA A 104 11.34 -12.57 -6.43
CA ALA A 104 11.56 -11.70 -5.28
C ALA A 104 10.27 -10.99 -4.84
N GLY A 105 9.51 -10.47 -5.80
CA GLY A 105 8.19 -9.87 -5.58
C GLY A 105 7.21 -10.87 -4.96
N PHE A 106 7.15 -12.10 -5.48
CA PHE A 106 6.27 -13.14 -4.92
C PHE A 106 6.65 -13.51 -3.47
N ALA A 107 7.94 -13.72 -3.19
CA ALA A 107 8.42 -14.02 -1.83
C ALA A 107 8.01 -12.94 -0.83
N LYS A 108 8.16 -11.66 -1.21
CA LYS A 108 7.73 -10.50 -0.42
C LYS A 108 6.23 -10.48 -0.17
N ILE A 109 5.40 -10.61 -1.21
CA ILE A 109 3.94 -10.55 -1.05
C ILE A 109 3.41 -11.72 -0.21
N LEU A 110 3.96 -12.92 -0.37
CA LEU A 110 3.59 -14.06 0.47
C LEU A 110 4.04 -13.85 1.94
N CYS A 111 5.25 -13.36 2.17
CA CYS A 111 5.76 -13.02 3.51
C CYS A 111 4.84 -12.00 4.22
N SER A 112 4.51 -10.92 3.52
CA SER A 112 3.77 -9.78 4.10
C SER A 112 2.35 -10.21 4.49
N ASN A 113 1.63 -10.87 3.58
CA ASN A 113 0.25 -11.28 3.81
C ASN A 113 0.12 -12.41 4.85
N VAL A 114 1.08 -13.34 4.91
CA VAL A 114 1.07 -14.41 5.94
C VAL A 114 1.50 -13.88 7.31
N PHE A 115 2.58 -13.08 7.40
CA PHE A 115 3.18 -12.69 8.69
C PHE A 115 2.75 -11.32 9.22
N ILE A 116 2.00 -10.52 8.45
CA ILE A 116 1.48 -9.21 8.88
C ILE A 116 -0.05 -9.20 8.87
N ALA A 117 -0.68 -9.58 7.74
CA ALA A 117 -2.14 -9.67 7.64
C ALA A 117 -2.73 -10.98 8.21
N GLY A 118 -1.90 -12.00 8.50
CA GLY A 118 -2.34 -13.26 9.10
C GLY A 118 -3.07 -14.21 8.15
N LEU A 119 -3.01 -13.97 6.84
CA LEU A 119 -3.74 -14.75 5.83
C LEU A 119 -3.13 -16.14 5.60
N ASP A 120 -3.97 -17.09 5.17
CA ASP A 120 -3.51 -18.42 4.78
C ASP A 120 -2.50 -18.36 3.61
N PRO A 121 -1.37 -19.11 3.65
CA PRO A 121 -0.37 -19.07 2.60
C PRO A 121 -0.85 -19.49 1.20
N ALA A 122 -1.78 -20.44 1.08
CA ALA A 122 -2.31 -20.85 -0.22
C ALA A 122 -3.27 -19.79 -0.78
N PHE A 123 -4.15 -19.23 0.06
CA PHE A 123 -4.97 -18.08 -0.29
C PHE A 123 -4.12 -16.88 -0.75
N ALA A 124 -3.06 -16.56 0.00
CA ALA A 124 -2.15 -15.47 -0.33
C ALA A 124 -1.42 -15.68 -1.67
N ALA A 125 -0.97 -16.91 -1.94
CA ALA A 125 -0.33 -17.26 -3.22
C ALA A 125 -1.31 -17.21 -4.42
N GLU A 126 -2.57 -17.60 -4.20
CA GLU A 126 -3.60 -17.73 -5.24
C GLU A 126 -4.37 -16.43 -5.51
N HIS A 127 -4.28 -15.40 -4.65
CA HIS A 127 -5.12 -14.20 -4.79
C HIS A 127 -4.43 -12.84 -4.76
N LEU A 128 -3.17 -12.72 -4.31
CA LEU A 128 -2.56 -11.44 -3.93
C LEU A 128 -1.35 -11.02 -4.79
N GLY A 129 -1.15 -9.70 -4.91
CA GLY A 129 0.01 -9.03 -5.51
C GLY A 129 0.53 -9.55 -6.85
N TYR A 130 -0.30 -9.63 -7.88
CA TYR A 130 0.17 -9.99 -9.23
C TYR A 130 0.98 -8.87 -9.92
N PHE A 131 0.96 -7.65 -9.40
CA PHE A 131 1.71 -6.51 -9.95
C PHE A 131 3.25 -6.71 -10.00
N PRO A 132 3.97 -7.02 -8.90
CA PRO A 132 5.40 -7.32 -8.97
C PRO A 132 5.70 -8.76 -9.40
N SER A 133 4.68 -9.63 -9.45
CA SER A 133 4.85 -11.04 -9.83
C SER A 133 3.58 -11.64 -10.46
N PRO A 134 3.41 -11.45 -11.79
CA PRO A 134 2.34 -12.06 -12.58
C PRO A 134 2.32 -13.60 -12.52
N ARG A 135 1.17 -14.22 -12.83
CA ARG A 135 0.95 -15.68 -12.67
C ARG A 135 1.91 -16.51 -13.51
N GLU A 136 2.16 -16.06 -14.73
CA GLU A 136 3.09 -16.63 -15.71
C GLU A 136 4.55 -16.71 -15.22
N HIS A 137 4.93 -15.91 -14.21
CA HIS A 137 6.26 -16.03 -13.59
C HIS A 137 6.25 -16.94 -12.36
N ARG A 138 5.14 -17.02 -11.61
CA ARG A 138 5.03 -17.86 -10.40
C ARG A 138 5.13 -19.36 -10.71
N VAL A 139 4.66 -19.80 -11.88
CA VAL A 139 4.69 -21.22 -12.29
C VAL A 139 6.11 -21.81 -12.46
N HIS A 140 7.16 -20.98 -12.47
CA HIS A 140 8.55 -21.45 -12.50
C HIS A 140 9.14 -21.72 -11.11
N VAL A 141 8.46 -21.37 -10.01
CA VAL A 141 8.93 -21.65 -8.65
C VAL A 141 8.84 -23.16 -8.39
N THR A 142 9.98 -23.78 -8.07
CA THR A 142 10.12 -25.24 -7.92
C THR A 142 9.92 -25.73 -6.50
N ASP A 143 10.12 -24.86 -5.51
CA ASP A 143 9.87 -25.09 -4.08
C ASP A 143 9.43 -23.80 -3.39
N THR A 144 8.57 -23.90 -2.39
CA THR A 144 7.99 -22.78 -1.64
C THR A 144 7.93 -23.13 -0.16
N LEU A 145 8.88 -22.57 0.61
CA LEU A 145 9.00 -22.77 2.04
C LEU A 145 8.57 -21.52 2.81
N VAL A 146 7.48 -21.65 3.57
CA VAL A 146 7.02 -20.64 4.54
C VAL A 146 7.53 -21.05 5.93
N ASP A 147 8.63 -20.46 6.36
CA ASP A 147 9.23 -20.70 7.67
C ASP A 147 8.55 -19.82 8.73
N PHE A 148 7.51 -20.38 9.36
CA PHE A 148 6.79 -19.74 10.47
C PHE A 148 7.66 -19.49 11.71
N GLN A 149 8.76 -20.22 11.92
CA GLN A 149 9.64 -20.04 13.07
C GLN A 149 10.58 -18.84 12.87
N ARG A 150 11.04 -18.60 11.64
CA ARG A 150 11.91 -17.46 11.28
C ARG A 150 11.14 -16.25 10.71
N GLN A 151 9.82 -16.40 10.51
CA GLN A 151 8.94 -15.47 9.79
C GLN A 151 9.53 -15.09 8.43
N ALA A 152 9.88 -16.10 7.63
CA ALA A 152 10.51 -15.96 6.33
C ALA A 152 9.79 -16.79 5.26
N VAL A 153 9.85 -16.32 4.01
CA VAL A 153 9.44 -17.05 2.81
C VAL A 153 10.65 -17.24 1.92
N HIS A 154 10.90 -18.47 1.52
CA HIS A 154 11.96 -18.86 0.58
C HIS A 154 11.32 -19.50 -0.65
N LEU A 155 11.58 -18.94 -1.83
CA LEU A 155 11.11 -19.45 -3.11
C LEU A 155 12.31 -19.87 -3.97
N THR A 156 12.32 -21.11 -4.42
CA THR A 156 13.43 -21.69 -5.20
C THR A 156 13.08 -21.70 -6.69
N LEU A 157 14.06 -21.39 -7.55
CA LEU A 157 13.95 -21.41 -9.01
C LEU A 157 14.66 -22.63 -9.64
N PRO A 158 14.42 -22.94 -10.94
CA PRO A 158 14.97 -24.12 -11.60
C PRO A 158 16.50 -24.12 -11.75
N ASP A 159 17.13 -22.95 -11.65
CA ASP A 159 18.59 -22.74 -11.64
C ASP A 159 19.22 -22.90 -10.24
N GLY A 160 18.39 -23.12 -9.20
CA GLY A 160 18.82 -23.22 -7.81
C GLY A 160 18.91 -21.88 -7.07
N VAL A 161 18.54 -20.76 -7.70
CA VAL A 161 18.48 -19.47 -7.00
C VAL A 161 17.29 -19.44 -6.04
N VAL A 162 17.56 -19.06 -4.79
CA VAL A 162 16.53 -18.88 -3.75
C VAL A 162 16.31 -17.39 -3.53
N ARG A 163 15.09 -16.92 -3.76
CA ARG A 163 14.64 -15.57 -3.37
C ARG A 163 14.01 -15.65 -1.99
N THR A 164 14.41 -14.74 -1.10
CA THR A 164 13.95 -14.72 0.30
C THR A 164 13.33 -13.37 0.65
N ALA A 165 12.20 -13.40 1.36
CA ALA A 165 11.71 -12.25 2.11
C ALA A 165 11.48 -12.65 3.58
N LYS A 166 11.68 -11.72 4.51
CA LYS A 166 11.65 -12.01 5.95
C LYS A 166 11.09 -10.84 6.76
N ARG A 167 10.33 -11.14 7.81
CA ARG A 167 9.78 -10.13 8.73
C ARG A 167 10.84 -9.58 9.70
N TYR A 168 10.87 -8.25 9.84
CA TYR A 168 11.73 -7.47 10.72
C TYR A 168 10.89 -6.61 11.68
N GLY A 169 10.13 -7.27 12.56
CA GLY A 169 9.36 -6.60 13.62
C GLY A 169 8.30 -5.64 13.10
N SER A 170 8.49 -4.33 13.37
CA SER A 170 7.61 -3.23 12.94
C SER A 170 7.87 -2.77 11.50
N GLN A 171 9.00 -3.12 10.87
CA GLN A 171 9.29 -2.80 9.45
C GLN A 171 8.71 -3.85 8.48
N GLY A 172 7.75 -4.67 8.93
CA GLY A 172 7.11 -5.71 8.12
C GLY A 172 8.12 -6.67 7.46
N CYS A 173 7.84 -7.12 6.24
CA CYS A 173 8.68 -8.03 5.48
C CYS A 173 9.62 -7.28 4.51
N VAL A 174 10.90 -7.65 4.50
CA VAL A 174 11.89 -7.08 3.56
C VAL A 174 12.38 -8.15 2.59
N THR A 175 12.39 -7.83 1.30
CA THR A 175 12.97 -8.64 0.22
C THR A 175 14.50 -8.63 0.34
N LEU A 176 15.15 -9.76 0.63
CA LEU A 176 16.60 -9.76 0.83
C LEU A 176 17.36 -9.61 -0.51
N PRO A 177 18.54 -8.95 -0.52
CA PRO A 177 19.42 -8.97 -1.68
C PRO A 177 19.92 -10.41 -1.96
N MET A 178 20.31 -10.69 -3.21
CA MET A 178 20.63 -12.06 -3.60
C MET A 178 21.82 -12.63 -2.81
N GLY A 179 21.65 -13.83 -2.24
CA GLY A 179 22.66 -14.50 -1.43
C GLY A 179 22.96 -13.84 -0.08
N GLN A 180 22.12 -12.91 0.41
CA GLN A 180 22.23 -12.31 1.73
C GLN A 180 21.16 -12.88 2.70
N ASP A 181 21.47 -12.87 4.00
CA ASP A 181 20.59 -13.35 5.08
C ASP A 181 19.99 -12.22 5.96
N SER A 182 20.36 -10.98 5.65
CA SER A 182 20.20 -9.81 6.52
C SER A 182 20.03 -8.50 5.72
N VAL A 183 19.49 -7.49 6.40
CA VAL A 183 19.33 -6.12 5.89
C VAL A 183 20.51 -5.24 6.33
N ARG A 184 20.69 -4.10 5.66
CA ARG A 184 21.79 -3.14 5.88
C ARG A 184 21.42 -1.94 6.76
N PHE A 185 20.15 -1.81 7.14
CA PHE A 185 19.68 -0.89 8.18
C PHE A 185 19.51 -1.61 9.52
N THR A 186 19.36 -0.85 10.61
CA THR A 186 19.02 -1.39 11.94
C THR A 186 17.50 -1.37 12.13
N PRO A 187 16.82 -2.53 12.24
CA PRO A 187 15.39 -2.57 12.57
C PRO A 187 15.10 -1.97 13.94
N VAL A 188 13.95 -1.32 14.08
CA VAL A 188 13.51 -0.64 15.31
C VAL A 188 12.10 -1.05 15.72
N VAL A 189 11.87 -1.13 17.02
CA VAL A 189 10.55 -1.45 17.59
C VAL A 189 9.72 -0.17 17.63
N ILE A 190 8.62 -0.15 16.88
CA ILE A 190 7.70 0.98 16.77
C ILE A 190 6.42 0.63 17.51
N GLU A 191 6.33 1.06 18.77
CA GLU A 191 5.08 1.02 19.56
C GLU A 191 4.29 2.33 19.36
N PRO A 192 2.97 2.32 19.17
CA PRO A 192 2.14 3.53 19.20
C PRO A 192 2.20 4.26 20.54
N ARG A 193 2.09 5.60 20.53
CA ARG A 193 2.02 6.46 21.73
C ARG A 193 0.59 6.90 22.08
N THR A 194 -0.38 6.29 21.42
CA THR A 194 -1.82 6.48 21.64
C THR A 194 -2.36 5.62 22.81
N PRO A 195 -3.45 6.01 23.49
CA PRO A 195 -4.15 5.14 24.44
C PRO A 195 -4.74 3.87 23.77
N ASP A 196 -5.25 2.95 24.60
CA ASP A 196 -5.91 1.72 24.14
C ASP A 196 -7.13 2.03 23.24
N PRO A 197 -7.14 1.60 21.96
CA PRO A 197 -8.23 1.90 21.03
C PRO A 197 -9.58 1.34 21.50
N ALA A 198 -9.61 0.21 22.21
CA ALA A 198 -10.84 -0.44 22.65
C ALA A 198 -11.56 0.32 23.78
N THR A 199 -10.93 1.36 24.34
CA THR A 199 -11.52 2.27 25.34
C THR A 199 -11.48 3.74 24.93
N THR A 200 -10.97 4.06 23.74
CA THR A 200 -10.81 5.43 23.23
C THR A 200 -11.85 5.72 22.15
N PRO A 201 -12.57 6.86 22.20
CA PRO A 201 -13.53 7.25 21.16
C PRO A 201 -12.90 7.37 19.77
N TRP A 202 -13.67 6.99 18.75
CA TRP A 202 -13.39 7.34 17.35
C TRP A 202 -13.35 8.89 17.19
N PRO A 203 -12.39 9.45 16.43
CA PRO A 203 -11.45 8.76 15.54
C PRO A 203 -10.14 8.29 16.20
N MET A 204 -9.81 8.78 17.39
CA MET A 204 -8.55 8.47 18.08
C MET A 204 -8.47 7.06 18.65
N GLY A 205 -9.58 6.32 18.69
CA GLY A 205 -9.66 4.89 18.94
C GLY A 205 -10.83 4.27 18.18
N ASP A 206 -11.37 3.18 18.70
CA ASP A 206 -12.32 2.32 17.99
C ASP A 206 -13.70 2.23 18.65
N VAL A 207 -13.92 2.92 19.79
CA VAL A 207 -15.23 3.07 20.40
C VAL A 207 -16.07 4.05 19.57
N LEU A 208 -17.11 3.53 18.90
CA LEU A 208 -18.02 4.34 18.10
C LEU A 208 -19.03 5.11 18.99
N PRO A 209 -19.47 6.32 18.58
CA PRO A 209 -20.47 7.10 19.32
C PRO A 209 -21.89 6.53 19.12
N ASP A 210 -22.69 6.51 20.21
CA ASP A 210 -24.05 5.95 20.28
C ASP A 210 -25.16 6.91 19.81
N GLU A 211 -24.85 8.19 19.57
CA GLU A 211 -25.81 9.20 19.14
C GLU A 211 -26.48 8.82 17.81
N PRO A 212 -27.76 9.19 17.56
CA PRO A 212 -28.37 8.99 16.25
C PRO A 212 -27.53 9.58 15.10
N PHE A 213 -27.58 8.95 13.92
CA PHE A 213 -27.08 9.60 12.71
C PHE A 213 -27.93 10.83 12.37
N ALA A 214 -27.35 11.77 11.64
CA ALA A 214 -28.05 12.99 11.26
C ALA A 214 -29.22 12.68 10.29
N ALA A 215 -30.35 13.37 10.45
CA ALA A 215 -31.61 13.02 9.79
C ALA A 215 -31.65 13.32 8.28
N ASP A 216 -30.58 13.91 7.75
CA ASP A 216 -30.26 14.09 6.34
C ASP A 216 -29.63 12.84 5.69
N VAL A 217 -29.26 11.81 6.48
CA VAL A 217 -28.62 10.58 5.99
C VAL A 217 -29.61 9.42 5.81
N ASP A 218 -29.75 8.93 4.58
CA ASP A 218 -30.52 7.73 4.26
C ASP A 218 -29.74 6.46 4.63
N MET A 219 -29.92 6.00 5.87
CA MET A 219 -29.25 4.81 6.39
C MET A 219 -29.66 3.50 5.70
N GLU A 220 -30.81 3.44 5.02
CA GLU A 220 -31.19 2.25 4.23
C GLU A 220 -30.31 2.16 2.98
N LYS A 221 -30.04 3.29 2.31
CA LYS A 221 -29.08 3.34 1.20
C LYS A 221 -27.63 3.14 1.64
N VAL A 222 -27.23 3.63 2.83
CA VAL A 222 -25.89 3.33 3.38
C VAL A 222 -25.72 1.82 3.59
N ALA A 223 -26.71 1.14 4.17
CA ALA A 223 -26.70 -0.31 4.30
C ALA A 223 -26.67 -1.02 2.94
N ALA A 224 -27.47 -0.56 1.96
CA ALA A 224 -27.45 -1.09 0.60
C ALA A 224 -26.09 -0.88 -0.11
N ALA A 225 -25.37 0.21 0.17
CA ALA A 225 -24.02 0.44 -0.36
C ALA A 225 -22.99 -0.51 0.25
N VAL A 226 -23.07 -0.78 1.56
CA VAL A 226 -22.20 -1.75 2.25
C VAL A 226 -22.41 -3.16 1.70
N GLU A 227 -23.66 -3.56 1.42
CA GLU A 227 -23.94 -4.83 0.75
C GLU A 227 -23.49 -4.83 -0.73
N ALA A 228 -23.68 -3.72 -1.46
CA ALA A 228 -23.25 -3.59 -2.85
C ALA A 228 -21.73 -3.74 -3.03
N ALA A 229 -20.93 -3.33 -2.05
CA ALA A 229 -19.46 -3.46 -2.07
C ALA A 229 -18.95 -4.92 -1.93
N PHE A 230 -19.84 -5.87 -1.62
CA PHE A 230 -19.58 -7.30 -1.45
C PHE A 230 -20.59 -8.17 -2.26
N ALA A 231 -21.24 -7.61 -3.29
CA ALA A 231 -22.30 -8.29 -4.02
C ALA A 231 -21.78 -9.43 -4.91
N ASP A 232 -20.59 -9.27 -5.47
CA ASP A 232 -19.89 -10.27 -6.29
C ASP A 232 -18.77 -10.93 -5.46
N PRO A 233 -18.88 -12.23 -5.10
CA PRO A 233 -17.82 -12.95 -4.39
C PRO A 233 -16.49 -13.01 -5.16
N GLU A 234 -16.50 -12.92 -6.49
CA GLU A 234 -15.27 -12.81 -7.28
C GLU A 234 -14.60 -11.44 -7.09
N GLY A 235 -15.34 -10.43 -6.62
CA GLY A 235 -14.81 -9.10 -6.31
C GLY A 235 -13.87 -9.06 -5.12
N ARG A 236 -13.94 -10.04 -4.21
CA ARG A 236 -12.97 -10.25 -3.11
C ARG A 236 -12.64 -8.96 -2.36
N THR A 237 -13.66 -8.16 -2.07
CA THR A 237 -13.57 -7.06 -1.11
C THR A 237 -13.27 -7.66 0.26
N ALA A 238 -12.20 -7.18 0.89
CA ALA A 238 -11.68 -7.63 2.17
C ALA A 238 -12.11 -6.68 3.30
N ALA A 239 -12.25 -5.39 2.99
CA ALA A 239 -12.85 -4.41 3.88
C ALA A 239 -13.53 -3.29 3.08
N PHE A 240 -14.67 -2.82 3.56
CA PHE A 240 -15.34 -1.61 3.08
C PHE A 240 -15.70 -0.74 4.28
N LEU A 241 -15.48 0.57 4.19
CA LEU A 241 -15.79 1.51 5.27
C LEU A 241 -16.18 2.87 4.70
N VAL A 242 -17.22 3.46 5.28
CA VAL A 242 -17.77 4.76 4.91
C VAL A 242 -17.83 5.66 6.14
N THR A 243 -17.29 6.88 6.02
CA THR A 243 -17.50 7.95 7.02
C THR A 243 -18.19 9.14 6.41
N HIS A 244 -19.12 9.76 7.16
CA HIS A 244 -19.74 11.04 6.85
C HIS A 244 -19.43 12.03 7.99
N ARG A 245 -18.94 13.23 7.67
CA ARG A 245 -18.51 14.26 8.65
C ARG A 245 -17.58 13.69 9.74
N GLY A 246 -16.57 12.91 9.32
CA GLY A 246 -15.64 12.23 10.24
C GLY A 246 -16.15 10.99 10.95
N ARG A 247 -17.47 10.74 11.01
CA ARG A 247 -18.07 9.61 11.73
C ARG A 247 -18.27 8.39 10.82
N ILE A 248 -17.87 7.19 11.26
CA ILE A 248 -18.21 5.94 10.55
C ILE A 248 -19.74 5.77 10.54
N ILE A 249 -20.30 5.61 9.33
CA ILE A 249 -21.74 5.36 9.09
C ILE A 249 -22.01 3.95 8.55
N GLY A 250 -20.99 3.26 8.04
CA GLY A 250 -21.10 1.85 7.66
C GLY A 250 -19.72 1.23 7.45
N GLU A 251 -19.52 0.01 7.91
CA GLU A 251 -18.31 -0.78 7.67
C GLU A 251 -18.65 -2.28 7.60
N ARG A 252 -17.87 -3.04 6.83
CA ARG A 252 -17.98 -4.50 6.72
C ARG A 252 -16.62 -5.09 6.33
N TYR A 253 -16.33 -6.27 6.87
CA TYR A 253 -15.08 -7.00 6.67
C TYR A 253 -15.35 -8.37 6.03
N GLY A 254 -14.38 -8.88 5.29
CA GLY A 254 -14.41 -10.20 4.66
C GLY A 254 -14.11 -11.34 5.65
N GLU A 255 -14.20 -12.58 5.16
CA GLU A 255 -13.86 -13.76 5.98
C GLU A 255 -12.38 -13.71 6.41
N GLY A 256 -12.13 -13.86 7.71
CA GLY A 256 -10.79 -13.79 8.29
C GLY A 256 -10.23 -12.37 8.47
N ILE A 257 -10.99 -11.32 8.14
CA ILE A 257 -10.57 -9.92 8.24
C ILE A 257 -11.32 -9.22 9.38
N ASP A 258 -10.63 -8.35 10.12
CA ASP A 258 -11.23 -7.46 11.12
C ASP A 258 -10.80 -5.98 10.94
N LEU A 259 -11.30 -5.10 11.83
CA LEU A 259 -11.02 -3.67 11.80
C LEU A 259 -9.55 -3.30 12.11
N HIS A 260 -8.79 -4.23 12.69
CA HIS A 260 -7.37 -4.11 13.02
C HIS A 260 -6.45 -4.71 11.95
N THR A 261 -6.99 -5.41 10.95
CA THR A 261 -6.22 -6.18 9.97
C THR A 261 -5.57 -5.25 8.94
N PRO A 262 -4.22 -5.21 8.85
CA PRO A 262 -3.52 -4.43 7.83
C PRO A 262 -3.52 -5.18 6.49
N LEU A 263 -3.87 -4.51 5.38
CA LEU A 263 -4.02 -5.15 4.06
C LEU A 263 -3.16 -4.51 2.97
N GLU A 264 -2.86 -5.28 1.92
CA GLU A 264 -2.07 -4.82 0.76
C GLU A 264 -2.70 -3.55 0.14
N SER A 265 -1.99 -2.41 0.21
CA SER A 265 -2.55 -1.10 -0.14
C SER A 265 -2.00 -0.49 -1.44
N TRP A 266 -0.84 -0.98 -1.89
CA TRP A 266 -0.23 -0.67 -3.20
C TRP A 266 -0.11 0.85 -3.43
N SER A 267 -0.48 1.34 -4.61
CA SER A 267 -0.29 2.75 -4.95
C SER A 267 -0.99 3.78 -4.04
N MET A 268 -1.82 3.38 -3.06
CA MET A 268 -2.31 4.27 -2.01
C MET A 268 -1.19 4.83 -1.12
N GLY A 269 -0.12 4.07 -0.89
CA GLY A 269 1.09 4.53 -0.21
C GLY A 269 1.70 5.81 -0.79
N LYS A 270 1.50 6.07 -2.08
CA LYS A 270 2.00 7.28 -2.74
C LYS A 270 1.38 8.53 -2.12
N SER A 271 0.06 8.53 -1.90
CA SER A 271 -0.63 9.61 -1.20
C SER A 271 -0.20 9.71 0.28
N LEU A 272 0.14 8.59 0.92
CA LEU A 272 0.72 8.60 2.27
C LEU A 272 2.11 9.26 2.29
N VAL A 273 3.03 8.97 1.36
CA VAL A 273 4.35 9.64 1.34
C VAL A 273 4.25 11.11 0.92
N GLY A 274 3.30 11.46 0.05
CA GLY A 274 2.91 12.85 -0.19
C GLY A 274 2.43 13.55 1.10
N THR A 275 1.67 12.84 1.95
CA THR A 275 1.23 13.36 3.25
C THR A 275 2.41 13.55 4.22
N LEU A 276 3.36 12.62 4.27
CA LEU A 276 4.57 12.75 5.10
C LEU A 276 5.45 13.94 4.67
N MET A 277 5.51 14.23 3.37
CA MET A 277 6.12 15.47 2.86
C MET A 277 5.31 16.71 3.26
N GLY A 278 3.98 16.67 3.18
CA GLY A 278 3.11 17.73 3.69
C GLY A 278 3.36 18.05 5.16
N VAL A 279 3.54 17.03 6.02
CA VAL A 279 3.92 17.20 7.43
C VAL A 279 5.28 17.88 7.59
N LEU A 280 6.29 17.56 6.76
CA LEU A 280 7.59 18.23 6.81
C LEU A 280 7.52 19.70 6.34
N ILE A 281 6.69 20.00 5.34
CA ILE A 281 6.42 21.38 4.90
C ILE A 281 5.70 22.17 6.01
N GLN A 282 4.70 21.59 6.68
CA GLN A 282 4.04 22.18 7.85
C GLN A 282 5.00 22.40 9.04
N GLN A 283 6.05 21.58 9.15
CA GLN A 283 7.12 21.74 10.15
C GLN A 283 8.24 22.72 9.71
N GLY A 284 8.19 23.25 8.48
CA GLY A 284 9.16 24.22 7.95
C GLY A 284 10.51 23.61 7.52
N GLU A 285 10.58 22.30 7.29
CA GLU A 285 11.80 21.63 6.79
C GLU A 285 12.00 21.78 5.27
N TYR A 286 10.90 22.05 4.55
CA TYR A 286 10.83 22.19 3.09
C TYR A 286 9.75 23.20 2.69
N ASP A 287 9.85 23.76 1.48
CA ASP A 287 8.77 24.48 0.77
C ASP A 287 8.22 23.62 -0.39
N LEU A 288 6.92 23.73 -0.70
CA LEU A 288 6.31 22.96 -1.79
C LEU A 288 6.91 23.28 -3.18
N TRP A 289 7.41 24.48 -3.38
CA TRP A 289 7.88 24.98 -4.68
C TRP A 289 9.38 25.28 -4.74
N GLU A 290 10.17 24.89 -3.73
CA GLU A 290 11.62 24.96 -3.83
C GLU A 290 12.19 23.85 -4.73
N PRO A 291 13.37 24.08 -5.35
CA PRO A 291 14.19 23.03 -5.94
C PRO A 291 14.43 21.88 -4.96
N ALA A 292 14.07 20.66 -5.36
CA ALA A 292 14.19 19.49 -4.50
C ALA A 292 15.67 19.20 -4.16
N PRO A 293 16.09 19.26 -2.88
CA PRO A 293 17.51 19.23 -2.49
C PRO A 293 18.07 17.79 -2.44
N VAL A 294 17.88 17.04 -3.52
CA VAL A 294 18.41 15.68 -3.72
C VAL A 294 19.93 15.76 -3.91
N PRO A 295 20.76 15.09 -3.08
CA PRO A 295 22.22 15.23 -3.10
C PRO A 295 22.87 14.94 -4.47
N GLN A 296 22.35 13.94 -5.18
CA GLN A 296 22.81 13.46 -6.48
C GLN A 296 22.66 14.54 -7.58
N TRP A 297 21.83 15.56 -7.36
CA TRP A 297 21.55 16.63 -8.33
C TRP A 297 22.37 17.91 -8.06
N GLN A 298 23.11 17.99 -6.95
CA GLN A 298 23.80 19.23 -6.52
C GLN A 298 25.13 19.52 -7.28
N SER A 299 25.39 18.81 -8.38
CA SER A 299 26.57 19.04 -9.23
C SER A 299 26.37 20.28 -10.13
N PRO A 300 27.34 21.21 -10.24
CA PRO A 300 27.16 22.41 -11.07
C PRO A 300 26.80 22.10 -12.53
N GLY A 301 25.62 22.57 -12.97
CA GLY A 301 25.12 22.34 -14.32
C GLY A 301 24.27 21.08 -14.51
N ASP A 302 23.93 20.35 -13.44
CA ASP A 302 22.95 19.27 -13.50
C ASP A 302 21.53 19.83 -13.72
N PRO A 303 20.83 19.52 -14.83
CA PRO A 303 19.52 20.10 -15.13
C PRO A 303 18.41 19.60 -14.19
N ARG A 304 18.66 18.59 -13.35
CA ARG A 304 17.71 18.12 -12.33
C ARG A 304 17.54 19.11 -11.18
N GLN A 305 18.41 20.13 -11.07
CA GLN A 305 18.26 21.25 -10.14
C GLN A 305 16.99 22.07 -10.36
N GLU A 306 16.37 22.02 -11.54
CA GLU A 306 15.11 22.70 -11.83
C GLU A 306 13.85 21.89 -11.40
N ILE A 307 14.01 20.66 -10.91
CA ILE A 307 12.90 19.85 -10.39
C ILE A 307 12.50 20.36 -9.00
N ARG A 308 11.24 20.77 -8.82
CA ARG A 308 10.71 21.20 -7.51
C ARG A 308 9.93 20.08 -6.81
N ILE A 309 9.83 20.15 -5.48
CA ILE A 309 9.15 19.13 -4.66
C ILE A 309 7.69 18.91 -5.12
N GLY A 310 6.96 19.98 -5.42
CA GLY A 310 5.58 19.95 -5.94
C GLY A 310 5.42 19.47 -7.38
N ASP A 311 6.51 19.38 -8.17
CA ASP A 311 6.51 18.80 -9.52
C ASP A 311 6.66 17.28 -9.46
N ILE A 312 7.51 16.79 -8.55
CA ILE A 312 7.64 15.36 -8.22
C ILE A 312 6.30 14.83 -7.68
N MET A 313 5.70 15.51 -6.71
CA MET A 313 4.39 15.12 -6.15
C MET A 313 3.19 15.23 -7.13
N ARG A 314 3.42 15.69 -8.37
CA ARG A 314 2.48 15.70 -9.51
C ARG A 314 2.78 14.62 -10.56
N MET A 315 3.63 13.63 -10.26
CA MET A 315 4.10 12.62 -11.24
C MET A 315 4.69 13.28 -12.51
N SER A 316 5.42 14.37 -12.30
CA SER A 316 5.88 15.29 -13.35
C SER A 316 7.34 15.71 -13.16
N SER A 317 8.16 14.91 -12.47
CA SER A 317 9.61 15.12 -12.31
C SER A 317 10.36 15.21 -13.64
N GLY A 318 9.85 14.54 -14.68
CA GLY A 318 10.48 14.42 -15.99
C GLY A 318 11.56 13.33 -16.06
N LEU A 319 11.73 12.48 -15.05
CA LEU A 319 12.83 11.49 -15.00
C LEU A 319 12.63 10.27 -15.93
N ARG A 320 13.74 9.77 -16.47
CA ARG A 320 13.82 8.57 -17.33
C ARG A 320 13.79 7.30 -16.47
N PHE A 321 12.60 6.71 -16.38
CA PHE A 321 12.30 5.58 -15.49
C PHE A 321 11.12 4.80 -16.09
N ARG A 322 11.35 3.61 -16.65
CA ARG A 322 10.35 2.89 -17.47
C ARG A 322 9.31 2.17 -16.60
N ALA A 323 8.04 2.22 -17.00
CA ALA A 323 6.93 1.57 -16.32
C ALA A 323 6.04 0.74 -17.27
N PRO A 324 5.53 -0.45 -16.88
CA PRO A 324 4.65 -1.28 -17.72
C PRO A 324 3.40 -0.58 -18.26
N GLN A 325 2.87 0.39 -17.50
CA GLN A 325 1.70 1.18 -17.85
C GLN A 325 2.01 2.45 -18.66
N ASP A 326 3.28 2.74 -18.98
CA ASP A 326 3.56 3.77 -19.98
C ASP A 326 3.00 3.29 -21.34
N PRO A 327 2.15 4.06 -22.04
CA PRO A 327 1.51 3.66 -23.31
C PRO A 327 2.47 3.38 -24.47
N ASP A 328 3.74 3.73 -24.27
CA ASP A 328 4.93 3.57 -25.12
C ASP A 328 5.95 2.58 -24.51
N PHE A 329 5.54 1.76 -23.53
CA PHE A 329 6.35 0.70 -22.96
C PHE A 329 6.55 -0.48 -23.94
N ASP A 330 7.80 -0.89 -24.09
CA ASP A 330 8.22 -2.10 -24.81
C ASP A 330 8.81 -3.14 -23.83
N PRO A 331 8.23 -4.35 -23.69
CA PRO A 331 8.79 -5.38 -22.84
C PRO A 331 10.16 -5.91 -23.31
N ASP A 332 10.49 -5.81 -24.60
CA ASP A 332 11.75 -6.34 -25.16
C ASP A 332 12.97 -5.45 -24.81
N GLU A 333 12.75 -4.20 -24.39
CA GLU A 333 13.79 -3.32 -23.81
C GLU A 333 14.21 -3.70 -22.37
N GLY A 334 13.66 -4.79 -21.83
CA GLY A 334 14.07 -5.38 -20.56
C GLY A 334 13.29 -4.89 -19.33
N TYR A 335 13.74 -5.33 -18.16
CA TYR A 335 13.00 -5.18 -16.90
C TYR A 335 12.77 -3.69 -16.54
N PRO A 336 11.54 -3.29 -16.15
CA PRO A 336 11.22 -1.89 -15.86
C PRO A 336 11.70 -1.43 -14.48
N ASP A 337 12.22 -0.20 -14.38
CA ASP A 337 12.59 0.42 -13.10
C ASP A 337 11.41 0.41 -12.10
N HIS A 338 10.20 0.59 -12.63
CA HIS A 338 8.95 0.65 -11.89
C HIS A 338 8.66 -0.58 -11.05
N LEU A 339 9.14 -1.76 -11.47
CA LEU A 339 9.12 -2.99 -10.67
C LEU A 339 10.45 -3.21 -9.95
N TYR A 340 11.59 -2.84 -10.56
CA TYR A 340 12.92 -3.08 -10.03
C TYR A 340 13.15 -2.55 -8.61
N ILE A 341 12.67 -1.34 -8.31
CA ILE A 341 12.86 -0.76 -6.97
C ILE A 341 12.08 -1.50 -5.85
N TYR A 342 11.16 -2.40 -6.20
CA TYR A 342 10.50 -3.33 -5.27
C TYR A 342 11.17 -4.70 -5.18
N THR A 343 11.83 -5.16 -6.25
CA THR A 343 12.18 -6.58 -6.47
C THR A 343 13.68 -6.86 -6.45
N GLY A 344 14.51 -5.92 -6.90
CA GLY A 344 15.96 -6.11 -7.04
C GLY A 344 16.72 -6.30 -5.72
N GLY A 345 16.14 -5.85 -4.59
CA GLY A 345 16.85 -5.82 -3.29
C GLY A 345 18.00 -4.81 -3.26
N VAL A 346 17.83 -3.70 -3.98
CA VAL A 346 18.79 -2.60 -4.16
C VAL A 346 18.52 -1.44 -3.20
N ASP A 347 19.39 -0.43 -3.23
CA ASP A 347 19.10 0.88 -2.64
C ASP A 347 18.15 1.63 -3.59
N SER A 348 16.86 1.65 -3.23
CA SER A 348 15.83 2.26 -4.07
C SER A 348 15.98 3.77 -4.19
N ALA A 349 16.46 4.45 -3.14
CA ALA A 349 16.69 5.88 -3.13
C ALA A 349 17.81 6.28 -4.11
N GLU A 350 18.94 5.58 -4.09
CA GLU A 350 20.03 5.80 -5.05
C GLU A 350 19.58 5.47 -6.49
N TRP A 351 18.78 4.41 -6.69
CA TRP A 351 18.29 4.08 -8.03
C TRP A 351 17.43 5.19 -8.63
N VAL A 352 16.46 5.74 -7.87
CA VAL A 352 15.59 6.82 -8.37
C VAL A 352 16.34 8.16 -8.49
N ALA A 353 17.24 8.48 -7.56
CA ALA A 353 17.98 9.75 -7.57
C ALA A 353 19.05 9.83 -8.67
N THR A 354 19.59 8.69 -9.12
CA THR A 354 20.61 8.66 -10.18
C THR A 354 20.05 8.79 -11.59
N ARG A 355 18.76 8.50 -11.85
CA ARG A 355 18.18 8.54 -13.21
C ARG A 355 18.32 9.93 -13.87
N PRO A 356 18.57 10.02 -15.19
CA PRO A 356 18.60 11.30 -15.91
C PRO A 356 17.18 11.84 -16.18
N LEU A 357 17.07 13.09 -16.62
CA LEU A 357 15.83 13.61 -17.20
C LEU A 357 15.52 12.92 -18.54
N GLN A 358 14.28 12.49 -18.72
CA GLN A 358 13.68 12.18 -20.02
C GLN A 358 13.03 13.42 -20.64
N TRP A 359 12.42 14.28 -19.83
CA TRP A 359 11.73 15.51 -20.25
C TRP A 359 12.09 16.68 -19.30
N PRO A 360 11.93 17.95 -19.72
CA PRO A 360 12.05 19.08 -18.81
C PRO A 360 11.03 18.98 -17.64
N PRO A 361 11.37 19.41 -16.41
CA PRO A 361 10.50 19.28 -15.24
C PRO A 361 9.13 19.95 -15.43
N ASN A 362 8.07 19.35 -14.86
CA ASN A 362 6.69 19.81 -14.96
C ASN A 362 6.13 19.96 -16.41
N THR A 363 6.73 19.29 -17.41
CA THR A 363 6.23 19.36 -18.80
C THR A 363 5.48 18.11 -19.28
N VAL A 364 5.75 16.92 -18.75
CA VAL A 364 5.08 15.65 -19.12
C VAL A 364 4.71 14.88 -17.85
N GLY A 365 3.43 14.55 -17.69
CA GLY A 365 2.94 13.76 -16.57
C GLY A 365 2.91 12.25 -16.87
N ARG A 366 3.67 11.44 -16.11
CA ARG A 366 3.71 9.96 -16.25
C ARG A 366 3.68 9.28 -14.88
N TYR A 367 2.83 8.27 -14.75
CA TYR A 367 2.62 7.56 -13.49
C TYR A 367 3.77 6.59 -13.15
N ARG A 368 4.81 7.09 -12.49
CA ARG A 368 6.09 6.37 -12.28
C ARG A 368 6.49 6.31 -10.82
N ASN A 369 7.08 5.19 -10.37
CA ASN A 369 7.49 5.02 -8.97
C ASN A 369 8.79 5.77 -8.60
N SER A 370 9.48 6.38 -9.59
CA SER A 370 10.58 7.33 -9.38
C SER A 370 10.19 8.43 -8.38
N ASP A 371 9.03 9.03 -8.61
CA ASP A 371 8.62 10.26 -7.96
C ASP A 371 8.23 10.04 -6.48
N PRO A 372 7.36 9.08 -6.10
CA PRO A 372 7.12 8.75 -4.69
C PRO A 372 8.35 8.15 -4.00
N GLY A 373 9.23 7.44 -4.73
CA GLY A 373 10.53 7.01 -4.20
C GLY A 373 11.43 8.18 -3.82
N LEU A 374 11.46 9.23 -4.64
CA LEU A 374 12.19 10.46 -4.36
C LEU A 374 11.61 11.24 -3.19
N ILE A 375 10.28 11.33 -3.07
CA ILE A 375 9.66 11.95 -1.89
C ILE A 375 9.95 11.14 -0.62
N SER A 376 9.96 9.80 -0.68
CA SER A 376 10.41 8.95 0.44
C SER A 376 11.87 9.23 0.83
N TYR A 377 12.75 9.41 -0.15
CA TYR A 377 14.15 9.77 0.08
C TYR A 377 14.32 11.18 0.66
N LEU A 378 13.59 12.18 0.20
CA LEU A 378 13.59 13.53 0.80
C LEU A 378 13.04 13.51 2.23
N VAL A 379 11.96 12.76 2.50
CA VAL A 379 11.44 12.54 3.87
C VAL A 379 12.54 11.95 4.76
N ARG A 380 13.25 10.93 4.29
CA ARG A 380 14.41 10.36 5.00
C ARG A 380 15.50 11.42 5.26
N LEU A 381 15.90 12.18 4.25
CA LEU A 381 16.98 13.17 4.34
C LEU A 381 16.69 14.31 5.34
N ALA A 382 15.45 14.81 5.41
CA ALA A 382 15.08 15.81 6.41
C ALA A 382 15.10 15.24 7.84
N VAL A 383 14.57 14.03 8.02
CA VAL A 383 14.48 13.41 9.35
C VAL A 383 15.87 13.02 9.88
N GLU A 384 16.72 12.41 9.05
CA GLU A 384 18.11 12.11 9.42
C GLU A 384 18.92 13.40 9.71
N ARG A 385 18.68 14.49 8.97
CA ARG A 385 19.30 15.83 9.21
C ARG A 385 18.95 16.40 10.59
N ARG A 386 17.73 16.16 11.09
CA ARG A 386 17.28 16.56 12.44
C ARG A 386 17.86 15.69 13.56
N GLY A 387 18.52 14.58 13.22
CA GLY A 387 18.95 13.56 14.18
C GLY A 387 17.82 12.65 14.66
N GLU A 388 16.70 12.60 13.94
CA GLU A 388 15.59 11.69 14.18
C GLU A 388 15.72 10.41 13.33
N ASN A 389 14.91 9.40 13.64
CA ASN A 389 14.88 8.12 12.93
C ASN A 389 13.75 8.11 11.90
N HIS A 390 14.07 8.05 10.60
CA HIS A 390 13.09 8.08 9.52
C HIS A 390 12.17 6.86 9.47
N LEU A 391 12.57 5.73 10.08
CA LEU A 391 11.67 4.57 10.25
C LEU A 391 10.59 4.83 11.30
N GLU A 392 10.87 5.65 12.32
CA GLU A 392 9.88 6.03 13.35
C GLU A 392 9.05 7.25 12.97
N PHE A 393 9.56 8.15 12.13
CA PHE A 393 8.92 9.43 11.80
C PHE A 393 7.44 9.31 11.40
N PRO A 394 7.02 8.38 10.52
CA PRO A 394 5.61 8.22 10.16
C PRO A 394 4.72 7.90 11.37
N GLN A 395 5.21 7.10 12.33
CA GLN A 395 4.47 6.85 13.55
C GLN A 395 4.38 8.12 14.40
N ARG A 396 5.49 8.85 14.61
CA ARG A 396 5.55 9.95 15.58
C ARG A 396 4.91 11.25 15.12
N HIS A 397 4.99 11.55 13.84
CA HIS A 397 4.55 12.83 13.27
C HIS A 397 3.24 12.75 12.49
N LEU A 398 2.74 11.54 12.20
CA LEU A 398 1.44 11.32 11.55
C LEU A 398 0.56 10.31 12.31
N PHE A 399 0.96 9.04 12.44
CA PHE A 399 0.03 7.99 12.91
C PHE A 399 -0.39 8.13 14.38
N ASP A 400 0.54 8.43 15.29
CA ASP A 400 0.25 8.72 16.71
C ASP A 400 -0.70 9.93 16.85
N ARG A 401 -0.74 10.83 15.85
CA ARG A 401 -1.59 12.03 15.82
C ARG A 401 -3.00 11.74 15.29
N LEU A 402 -3.09 10.87 14.27
CA LEU A 402 -4.35 10.44 13.65
C LEU A 402 -5.05 9.27 14.36
N GLY A 403 -4.40 8.65 15.34
CA GLY A 403 -4.89 7.41 15.96
C GLY A 403 -4.66 6.16 15.09
N MET A 404 -3.78 6.23 14.09
CA MET A 404 -3.40 5.08 13.26
C MET A 404 -2.45 4.15 14.05
N ARG A 405 -2.71 2.85 13.98
CA ARG A 405 -2.08 1.79 14.80
C ARG A 405 -1.80 0.50 14.05
N HIS A 406 -2.48 0.29 12.92
CA HIS A 406 -2.53 -0.96 12.16
C HIS A 406 -1.91 -0.71 10.78
N SER A 407 -0.70 -0.14 10.81
CA SER A 407 0.01 0.42 9.65
C SER A 407 1.47 -0.03 9.66
N PHE A 408 1.85 -0.86 8.69
CA PHE A 408 3.22 -1.36 8.49
C PHE A 408 3.80 -0.75 7.22
N LEU A 409 4.97 -0.11 7.35
CA LEU A 409 5.67 0.54 6.23
C LEU A 409 6.96 -0.22 5.97
N GLU A 410 7.05 -0.90 4.83
CA GLU A 410 8.09 -1.91 4.60
C GLU A 410 9.22 -1.31 3.76
N PRO A 411 10.49 -1.33 4.23
CA PRO A 411 11.60 -0.75 3.51
C PRO A 411 12.26 -1.71 2.52
N ASP A 412 13.13 -1.16 1.69
CA ASP A 412 14.18 -1.93 1.00
C ASP A 412 15.27 -2.42 1.99
N PRO A 413 16.23 -3.25 1.54
CA PRO A 413 17.35 -3.69 2.39
C PRO A 413 18.25 -2.59 2.93
N TYR A 414 18.10 -1.34 2.50
CA TYR A 414 18.93 -0.17 2.86
C TYR A 414 18.16 0.81 3.79
N GLY A 415 16.91 0.46 4.12
CA GLY A 415 16.06 1.20 5.05
C GLY A 415 15.20 2.28 4.41
N ASN A 416 15.18 2.42 3.07
CA ASN A 416 14.29 3.38 2.42
C ASN A 416 12.86 2.81 2.39
N LEU A 417 11.86 3.55 2.90
CA LEU A 417 10.48 3.08 2.97
C LEU A 417 9.87 3.02 1.56
N LEU A 418 9.38 1.84 1.14
CA LEU A 418 8.90 1.59 -0.22
C LEU A 418 7.43 1.99 -0.41
N LEU A 419 7.11 3.22 0.01
CA LEU A 419 5.77 3.82 0.02
C LEU A 419 5.19 4.09 -1.37
N GLN A 420 5.85 3.68 -2.45
CA GLN A 420 5.18 3.54 -3.73
C GLN A 420 4.16 2.37 -3.74
N GLY A 421 4.24 1.42 -2.79
CA GLY A 421 3.22 0.38 -2.62
C GLY A 421 3.56 -0.88 -1.81
N TYR A 422 4.56 -0.84 -0.92
CA TYR A 422 4.81 -1.88 0.09
C TYR A 422 4.48 -1.37 1.50
N GLU A 423 3.25 -0.90 1.66
CA GLU A 423 2.63 -0.64 2.95
C GLU A 423 1.38 -1.52 3.15
N MET A 424 1.15 -1.93 4.39
CA MET A 424 -0.03 -2.67 4.79
C MET A 424 -0.76 -1.92 5.90
N VAL A 425 -1.98 -1.50 5.61
CA VAL A 425 -2.74 -0.53 6.44
C VAL A 425 -4.19 -1.00 6.55
N SER A 426 -4.85 -0.82 7.70
CA SER A 426 -6.26 -1.21 7.88
C SER A 426 -7.23 -0.21 7.26
N ALA A 427 -8.47 -0.63 7.00
CA ALA A 427 -9.49 0.25 6.41
C ALA A 427 -9.83 1.45 7.31
N ARG A 428 -9.78 1.29 8.64
CA ARG A 428 -9.97 2.40 9.59
C ARG A 428 -8.80 3.37 9.59
N ASP A 429 -7.58 2.90 9.41
CA ASP A 429 -6.39 3.76 9.32
C ASP A 429 -6.35 4.55 8.00
N TRP A 430 -6.75 3.95 6.88
CA TRP A 430 -7.00 4.70 5.65
C TRP A 430 -8.15 5.69 5.77
N ALA A 431 -9.21 5.36 6.50
CA ALA A 431 -10.32 6.28 6.75
C ALA A 431 -9.88 7.49 7.59
N ARG A 432 -9.01 7.31 8.60
CA ARG A 432 -8.39 8.40 9.36
C ARG A 432 -7.60 9.33 8.43
N LEU A 433 -6.77 8.78 7.54
CA LEU A 433 -6.02 9.57 6.56
C LEU A 433 -6.93 10.28 5.54
N GLY A 434 -7.97 9.62 5.03
CA GLY A 434 -8.95 10.26 4.14
C GLY A 434 -9.72 11.41 4.81
N ASN A 435 -10.04 11.28 6.10
CA ASN A 435 -10.69 12.34 6.87
C ASN A 435 -9.74 13.50 7.21
N LEU A 436 -8.43 13.27 7.33
CA LEU A 436 -7.46 14.37 7.39
C LEU A 436 -7.55 15.27 6.14
N TYR A 437 -7.66 14.67 4.95
CA TYR A 437 -7.83 15.42 3.70
C TYR A 437 -9.23 16.04 3.56
N LEU A 438 -10.28 15.37 4.05
CA LEU A 438 -11.63 15.96 4.09
C LEU A 438 -11.67 17.27 4.92
N ASN A 439 -10.91 17.33 6.01
CA ASN A 439 -10.88 18.46 6.95
C ASN A 439 -9.71 19.46 6.69
N ASP A 440 -9.34 19.69 5.42
CA ASP A 440 -8.25 20.60 5.02
C ASP A 440 -6.91 20.38 5.75
N GLY A 441 -6.57 19.13 6.08
CA GLY A 441 -5.35 18.82 6.82
C GLY A 441 -5.38 19.20 8.29
N VAL A 442 -6.55 19.48 8.86
CA VAL A 442 -6.78 19.71 10.29
C VAL A 442 -7.32 18.43 10.95
N TRP A 443 -6.83 18.12 12.14
CA TRP A 443 -7.22 16.94 12.93
C TRP A 443 -7.31 17.29 14.42
N GLU A 444 -8.43 16.95 15.07
CA GLU A 444 -8.71 17.31 16.48
C GLU A 444 -8.45 18.80 16.82
N GLY A 445 -8.62 19.69 15.83
CA GLY A 445 -8.38 21.13 15.93
C GLY A 445 -6.93 21.59 15.69
N GLU A 446 -5.98 20.68 15.40
CA GLU A 446 -4.61 21.02 15.05
C GLU A 446 -4.34 20.87 13.53
N ARG A 447 -3.63 21.83 12.93
CA ARG A 447 -3.22 21.77 11.52
C ARG A 447 -1.98 20.87 11.35
N ILE A 448 -2.18 19.72 10.70
CA ILE A 448 -1.17 18.70 10.41
C ILE A 448 -0.54 18.90 9.02
N LEU A 449 -1.30 19.39 8.05
CA LEU A 449 -0.84 19.73 6.69
C LEU A 449 -1.00 21.24 6.42
N PRO A 450 -0.12 21.87 5.63
CA PRO A 450 -0.11 23.32 5.48
C PRO A 450 -1.31 23.82 4.66
N GLU A 451 -1.64 25.10 4.83
CA GLU A 451 -2.79 25.72 4.15
C GLU A 451 -2.65 25.65 2.63
N GLY A 452 -3.73 25.23 1.95
CA GLY A 452 -3.71 24.99 0.51
C GLY A 452 -3.05 23.67 0.07
N PHE A 453 -2.52 22.83 0.98
CA PHE A 453 -1.96 21.53 0.59
C PHE A 453 -3.03 20.54 0.10
N VAL A 454 -4.22 20.58 0.70
CA VAL A 454 -5.37 19.79 0.25
C VAL A 454 -5.93 20.31 -1.08
N GLU A 455 -5.97 21.64 -1.27
CA GLU A 455 -6.29 22.24 -2.57
C GLU A 455 -5.28 21.78 -3.63
N TYR A 456 -3.98 21.84 -3.34
CA TYR A 456 -2.93 21.33 -4.22
C TYR A 456 -3.08 19.83 -4.56
N ALA A 457 -3.52 19.01 -3.60
CA ALA A 457 -3.78 17.59 -3.82
C ALA A 457 -4.97 17.33 -4.75
N ALA A 458 -6.08 18.07 -4.56
CA ALA A 458 -7.28 17.97 -5.38
C ALA A 458 -7.19 18.68 -6.74
N ALA A 459 -6.31 19.69 -6.87
CA ALA A 459 -6.12 20.46 -8.09
C ALA A 459 -5.35 19.67 -9.15
N LEU A 460 -5.81 19.76 -10.40
CA LEU A 460 -5.23 19.06 -11.53
C LEU A 460 -3.75 19.42 -11.76
N ALA A 461 -2.96 18.41 -12.09
CA ALA A 461 -1.55 18.55 -12.44
C ALA A 461 -1.40 19.15 -13.86
N PRO A 462 -0.74 20.32 -14.03
CA PRO A 462 -0.70 21.01 -15.33
C PRO A 462 -0.11 20.20 -16.48
N ALA A 463 0.86 19.31 -16.20
CA ALA A 463 1.48 18.44 -17.19
C ALA A 463 0.57 17.30 -17.70
N TRP A 464 -0.55 17.03 -17.00
CA TRP A 464 -1.60 16.09 -17.40
C TRP A 464 -2.76 16.84 -18.08
N GLU A 465 -3.14 18.02 -17.58
CA GLU A 465 -4.11 18.88 -18.27
C GLU A 465 -3.64 19.29 -19.68
N ALA A 466 -2.33 19.51 -19.85
CA ALA A 466 -1.72 19.97 -21.11
C ALA A 466 -1.77 18.95 -22.28
N ASP A 467 -2.21 17.70 -22.04
CA ASP A 467 -2.57 16.73 -23.09
C ASP A 467 -4.03 16.21 -22.96
N GLY A 468 -4.82 16.79 -22.04
CA GLY A 468 -6.26 16.54 -21.89
C GLY A 468 -6.63 15.45 -20.87
N ARG A 469 -5.73 15.09 -19.95
CA ARG A 469 -5.97 14.08 -18.90
C ARG A 469 -6.34 14.73 -17.58
N TYR A 470 -7.64 14.96 -17.38
CA TYR A 470 -8.23 15.57 -16.17
C TYR A 470 -8.34 14.58 -14.99
N THR A 471 -7.27 13.82 -14.70
CA THR A 471 -7.31 12.62 -13.85
C THR A 471 -6.29 12.58 -12.70
N TYR A 472 -5.31 13.48 -12.65
CA TYR A 472 -4.23 13.45 -11.66
C TYR A 472 -3.97 14.82 -11.04
N GLY A 473 -3.58 14.84 -9.76
CA GLY A 473 -3.37 16.06 -8.97
C GLY A 473 -2.02 16.13 -8.27
N GLY A 474 -1.94 16.96 -7.22
CA GLY A 474 -0.79 17.01 -6.31
C GLY A 474 -0.78 15.90 -5.26
N ALA A 475 0.28 15.85 -4.45
CA ALA A 475 0.48 14.88 -3.37
C ALA A 475 0.18 13.41 -3.77
N PHE A 476 0.40 13.08 -5.05
CA PHE A 476 0.13 11.79 -5.69
C PHE A 476 -1.34 11.32 -5.77
N PHE A 477 -2.33 12.21 -5.62
CA PHE A 477 -3.75 11.85 -5.72
C PHE A 477 -4.25 11.75 -7.17
N TRP A 478 -5.22 10.86 -7.38
CA TRP A 478 -6.08 10.84 -8.57
C TRP A 478 -7.28 11.77 -8.35
N VAL A 479 -7.72 12.48 -9.39
CA VAL A 479 -8.83 13.44 -9.34
C VAL A 479 -9.94 12.99 -10.28
N ASN A 480 -11.21 13.08 -9.88
CA ASN A 480 -12.36 12.71 -10.72
C ASN A 480 -12.73 13.81 -11.75
N GLY A 481 -11.76 14.60 -12.23
CA GLY A 481 -12.00 15.79 -13.04
C GLY A 481 -12.66 15.50 -14.40
N ASN A 482 -12.53 14.27 -14.90
CA ASN A 482 -13.21 13.76 -16.09
C ASN A 482 -14.61 13.15 -15.84
N GLY A 483 -15.04 13.00 -14.58
CA GLY A 483 -16.31 12.37 -14.23
C GLY A 483 -16.39 10.87 -14.52
N SER A 484 -15.26 10.16 -14.50
CA SER A 484 -15.19 8.71 -14.77
C SER A 484 -15.84 7.83 -13.69
N LEU A 485 -15.89 8.32 -12.45
CA LEU A 485 -16.60 7.69 -11.34
C LEU A 485 -17.98 8.36 -11.14
N PRO A 486 -18.99 7.60 -10.66
CA PRO A 486 -20.37 8.08 -10.43
C PRO A 486 -20.48 8.90 -9.13
N ILE A 487 -19.56 9.86 -8.95
CA ILE A 487 -19.43 10.78 -7.82
C ILE A 487 -19.09 12.18 -8.38
N PRO A 488 -19.19 13.26 -7.59
CA PRO A 488 -18.83 14.60 -8.04
C PRO A 488 -17.41 14.69 -8.65
N THR A 489 -17.22 15.58 -9.62
CA THR A 489 -15.91 15.79 -10.26
C THR A 489 -14.87 16.43 -9.34
N SER A 490 -15.31 17.05 -8.24
CA SER A 490 -14.48 17.55 -7.14
C SER A 490 -14.00 16.45 -6.18
N ALA A 491 -14.39 15.19 -6.38
CA ALA A 491 -13.87 14.06 -5.61
C ALA A 491 -12.46 13.69 -6.07
N TYR A 492 -11.63 13.24 -5.14
CA TYR A 492 -10.28 12.76 -5.39
C TYR A 492 -10.01 11.49 -4.59
N ARG A 493 -9.04 10.68 -5.01
CA ARG A 493 -8.81 9.33 -4.45
C ARG A 493 -7.34 8.97 -4.33
N MET A 494 -7.02 8.29 -3.23
CA MET A 494 -5.90 7.37 -3.15
C MET A 494 -6.34 6.08 -3.86
N ALA A 495 -5.50 5.46 -4.70
CA ALA A 495 -5.87 4.23 -5.41
C ALA A 495 -4.66 3.29 -5.57
N GLY A 496 -4.91 1.99 -5.47
CA GLY A 496 -3.91 0.93 -5.46
C GLY A 496 -4.27 -0.25 -6.37
N ALA A 497 -3.24 -0.94 -6.88
CA ALA A 497 -3.37 -2.17 -7.66
C ALA A 497 -4.16 -3.24 -6.88
N GLY A 498 -4.97 -4.04 -7.58
CA GLY A 498 -5.98 -4.89 -6.93
C GLY A 498 -7.30 -4.17 -6.58
N GLY A 499 -7.41 -2.87 -6.91
CA GLY A 499 -8.60 -2.06 -6.65
C GLY A 499 -8.70 -1.57 -5.21
N GLN A 500 -7.56 -1.34 -4.54
CA GLN A 500 -7.52 -0.66 -3.25
C GLN A 500 -7.88 0.81 -3.48
N SER A 501 -8.64 1.43 -2.58
CA SER A 501 -9.00 2.84 -2.73
C SER A 501 -9.39 3.53 -1.43
N THR A 502 -9.20 4.84 -1.41
CA THR A 502 -9.82 5.77 -0.45
C THR A 502 -10.24 7.00 -1.22
N HIS A 503 -11.55 7.15 -1.41
CA HIS A 503 -12.18 8.29 -2.07
C HIS A 503 -12.55 9.34 -1.03
N ILE A 504 -12.21 10.60 -1.31
CA ILE A 504 -12.66 11.77 -0.55
C ILE A 504 -13.65 12.52 -1.45
N ILE A 505 -14.84 12.81 -0.93
CA ILE A 505 -15.93 13.49 -1.65
C ILE A 505 -16.33 14.74 -0.84
N PRO A 506 -15.60 15.86 -0.97
CA PRO A 506 -15.76 17.02 -0.09
C PRO A 506 -17.17 17.62 -0.11
N SER A 507 -17.82 17.65 -1.27
CA SER A 507 -19.18 18.17 -1.40
C SER A 507 -20.26 17.30 -0.74
N HIS A 508 -19.92 16.15 -0.17
CA HIS A 508 -20.85 15.25 0.52
C HIS A 508 -20.34 14.91 1.94
N ASP A 509 -19.31 15.61 2.44
CA ASP A 509 -18.61 15.30 3.69
C ASP A 509 -18.19 13.80 3.83
N LEU A 510 -17.97 13.12 2.71
CA LEU A 510 -17.83 11.66 2.64
C LEU A 510 -16.38 11.21 2.43
N VAL A 511 -16.00 10.11 3.12
CA VAL A 511 -14.82 9.29 2.79
C VAL A 511 -15.27 7.85 2.62
N VAL A 512 -14.81 7.19 1.55
CA VAL A 512 -15.15 5.81 1.21
C VAL A 512 -13.87 5.00 0.97
N VAL A 513 -13.63 4.00 1.82
CA VAL A 513 -12.49 3.09 1.75
C VAL A 513 -12.95 1.73 1.23
N ARG A 514 -12.24 1.19 0.24
CA ARG A 514 -12.40 -0.20 -0.21
C ARG A 514 -11.03 -0.85 -0.31
N LEU A 515 -10.85 -1.94 0.44
CA LEU A 515 -9.70 -2.82 0.35
C LEU A 515 -10.15 -4.20 -0.13
N GLY A 516 -9.29 -4.91 -0.86
CA GLY A 516 -9.60 -6.22 -1.43
C GLY A 516 -8.36 -6.99 -1.83
N HIS A 517 -8.57 -8.09 -2.55
CA HIS A 517 -7.51 -8.99 -2.98
C HIS A 517 -7.29 -8.90 -4.49
N TYR A 518 -6.04 -8.85 -4.93
CA TYR A 518 -5.67 -8.54 -6.32
C TYR A 518 -6.51 -9.23 -7.40
N SER A 519 -6.73 -10.55 -7.26
CA SER A 519 -7.52 -11.36 -8.21
C SER A 519 -8.97 -10.90 -8.40
N GLY A 520 -9.55 -10.13 -7.48
CA GLY A 520 -10.91 -9.60 -7.56
C GLY A 520 -11.03 -8.14 -8.00
N ALA A 521 -9.95 -7.51 -8.48
CA ALA A 521 -9.92 -6.09 -8.84
C ALA A 521 -11.04 -5.67 -9.82
N GLY A 522 -11.27 -6.47 -10.86
CA GLY A 522 -12.27 -6.21 -11.89
C GLY A 522 -13.70 -6.18 -11.36
N PRO A 523 -14.19 -7.28 -10.74
CA PRO A 523 -15.53 -7.32 -10.16
C PRO A 523 -15.71 -6.37 -8.97
N GLY A 524 -14.75 -6.29 -8.05
CA GLY A 524 -14.79 -5.38 -6.91
C GLY A 524 -14.84 -3.89 -7.34
N GLY A 525 -14.23 -3.56 -8.49
CA GLY A 525 -14.34 -2.25 -9.13
C GLY A 525 -15.66 -1.97 -9.86
N ARG A 526 -16.59 -2.94 -9.95
CA ARG A 526 -17.99 -2.73 -10.35
C ARG A 526 -18.85 -2.48 -9.11
N ASP A 527 -18.73 -3.37 -8.13
CA ASP A 527 -19.38 -3.32 -6.82
C ASP A 527 -19.14 -1.98 -6.11
N LEU A 528 -17.88 -1.52 -6.07
CA LEU A 528 -17.51 -0.21 -5.54
C LEU A 528 -18.21 0.94 -6.27
N ARG A 529 -18.36 0.88 -7.59
CA ARG A 529 -19.07 1.93 -8.34
C ARG A 529 -20.55 1.98 -7.97
N ARG A 530 -21.20 0.82 -7.80
CA ARG A 530 -22.59 0.79 -7.33
C ARG A 530 -22.74 1.24 -5.87
N ALA A 531 -21.78 0.94 -5.02
CA ALA A 531 -21.74 1.45 -3.64
C ALA A 531 -21.57 2.98 -3.62
N LEU A 532 -20.69 3.55 -4.45
CA LEU A 532 -20.47 5.00 -4.56
C LEU A 532 -21.72 5.75 -5.04
N GLU A 533 -22.45 5.22 -6.03
CA GLU A 533 -23.76 5.75 -6.46
C GLU A 533 -24.73 5.84 -5.27
N LEU A 534 -24.89 4.73 -4.53
CA LEU A 534 -25.80 4.63 -3.40
C LEU A 534 -25.42 5.58 -2.25
N LEU A 535 -24.14 5.87 -2.03
CA LEU A 535 -23.67 6.78 -0.98
C LEU A 535 -23.87 8.26 -1.35
N VAL A 536 -23.63 8.63 -2.60
CA VAL A 536 -23.98 9.96 -3.13
C VAL A 536 -25.49 10.19 -3.10
N GLU A 537 -26.27 9.13 -3.34
CA GLU A 537 -27.72 9.11 -3.18
C GLU A 537 -28.20 9.11 -1.71
N ALA A 538 -27.34 8.80 -0.74
CA ALA A 538 -27.69 8.63 0.68
C ALA A 538 -27.36 9.85 1.56
N VAL A 539 -26.32 10.59 1.17
CA VAL A 539 -25.88 11.82 1.83
C VAL A 539 -25.98 12.94 0.80
N PRO A 540 -27.11 13.67 0.71
CA PRO A 540 -27.26 14.71 -0.28
C PRO A 540 -26.23 15.83 -0.03
N GLY A 541 -25.40 16.11 -1.03
CA GLY A 541 -24.54 17.29 -1.03
C GLY A 541 -25.34 18.60 -0.98
N PRO A 542 -24.67 19.76 -0.82
CA PRO A 542 -25.35 21.05 -0.80
C PRO A 542 -26.11 21.25 -2.11
N GLU A 543 -27.32 21.80 -2.04
CA GLU A 543 -28.06 22.16 -3.26
C GLU A 543 -27.18 23.06 -4.13
N PRO A 544 -27.05 22.79 -5.44
CA PRO A 544 -26.24 23.61 -6.33
C PRO A 544 -26.79 25.04 -6.30
N GLU A 545 -25.95 26.03 -6.00
CA GLU A 545 -26.38 27.41 -5.71
C GLU A 545 -27.44 27.88 -6.72
N GLY A 546 -28.68 27.96 -6.25
CA GLY A 546 -29.85 28.07 -7.10
C GLY A 546 -29.72 29.29 -8.01
N SER A 547 -29.93 29.10 -9.31
CA SER A 547 -29.73 30.14 -10.32
C SER A 547 -30.55 31.41 -9.98
N ALA A 548 -29.89 32.38 -9.34
CA ALA A 548 -30.53 33.55 -8.77
C ALA A 548 -31.32 34.27 -9.88
N GLY A 549 -32.64 34.23 -9.76
CA GLY A 549 -33.54 34.45 -10.88
C GLY A 549 -33.29 35.80 -11.53
N ARG A 550 -32.93 35.80 -12.82
CA ARG A 550 -32.94 37.01 -13.66
C ARG A 550 -34.38 37.40 -14.02
N SER A 551 -35.18 37.69 -12.99
CA SER A 551 -36.44 38.42 -13.15
C SER A 551 -36.12 39.87 -13.50
N GLY A 552 -35.98 40.13 -14.80
CA GLY A 552 -36.30 41.44 -15.37
C GLY A 552 -37.76 41.81 -15.03
N PRO A 553 -38.10 43.10 -15.06
CA PRO A 553 -38.16 43.86 -16.31
C PRO A 553 -36.87 44.54 -16.74
#